data_AF-A0A922XDG5-F1
#
_entry.id   AF-A0A922XDG5-F1
#
_cell.length_a   1.000
_cell.length_b   1.000
_cell.length_c   1.000
_cell.angle_alpha   90.00
_cell.angle_beta   90.00
_cell.angle_gamma   90.00
#
_symmetry.space_group_name_H-M   'P 1'
#
loop_
_entity.id
_entity.type
_entity.pdbx_description
1 polymer ?
#
loop_
_entity_poly.entity_id
_entity_poly.type
_entity_poly.pdbx_seq_one_letter_code
_entity_poly.pdbx_strand_id
1 'polypeptide(L)'
;MIRTNQSRPTHAPVVTNEEIAQTLVEISDLLERQGANPYRIRAYRQGAETVATCQTPLQAILAERGIAGLMALRGIGDSLGAAIQKIIHAKRLPLLERLRGGGAPERLFSTVADIGPKLATRIHEQLGIRTLTQLEAAAWDGRLARVPGMGEKRIRAVRESIAGRFRRSANPTPPPVALPTNPTADRADDPTKLGVTPRRQELLW
;
A
#
# COMPACT_ATOMS: atom_id res chain seq x y z
N MET A 1 59.65 12.97 9.00
CA MET A 1 58.56 12.03 9.37
C MET A 1 57.31 12.42 8.60
N ILE A 2 56.63 11.42 8.04
CA ILE A 2 55.79 11.50 6.84
C ILE A 2 54.48 12.28 7.10
N ARG A 3 54.20 13.30 6.26
CA ARG A 3 52.85 13.83 6.04
C ARG A 3 52.04 12.77 5.29
N THR A 4 51.13 12.06 5.95
CA THR A 4 50.14 11.25 5.24
C THR A 4 48.96 12.13 4.86
N ASN A 5 48.98 12.43 3.57
CA ASN A 5 48.05 13.22 2.80
C ASN A 5 46.61 12.68 2.85
N GLN A 6 45.69 13.63 2.93
CA GLN A 6 44.25 13.48 2.80
C GLN A 6 43.89 12.76 1.50
N SER A 7 43.17 11.64 1.60
CA SER A 7 42.39 11.10 0.48
C SER A 7 40.92 11.16 0.87
N ARG A 8 40.34 12.35 0.75
CA ARG A 8 38.89 12.56 0.81
C ARG A 8 38.34 12.20 -0.58
N PRO A 9 37.63 11.08 -0.78
CA PRO A 9 36.99 10.84 -2.05
C PRO A 9 35.88 11.88 -2.26
N THR A 10 35.84 12.43 -3.46
CA THR A 10 34.86 13.39 -3.99
C THR A 10 33.43 12.95 -3.68
N HIS A 11 32.79 13.64 -2.73
CA HIS A 11 31.47 13.31 -2.23
C HIS A 11 30.40 13.89 -3.17
N ALA A 12 29.84 13.06 -4.07
CA ALA A 12 28.42 13.21 -4.42
C ALA A 12 27.60 13.23 -3.10
N PRO A 13 26.36 13.74 -3.01
CA PRO A 13 25.63 13.71 -1.75
C PRO A 13 25.31 12.25 -1.34
N VAL A 14 26.25 11.61 -0.66
CA VAL A 14 26.15 10.24 -0.16
C VAL A 14 25.20 10.28 1.03
N VAL A 15 23.97 9.82 0.81
CA VAL A 15 22.99 9.59 1.88
C VAL A 15 23.53 8.53 2.84
N THR A 16 23.79 8.89 4.08
CA THR A 16 24.39 7.97 5.04
C THR A 16 23.41 6.86 5.46
N ASN A 17 23.93 5.72 5.94
CA ASN A 17 23.10 4.66 6.52
C ASN A 17 22.20 5.20 7.64
N GLU A 18 22.72 6.14 8.43
CA GLU A 18 21.98 6.83 9.49
C GLU A 18 20.80 7.65 8.94
N GLU A 19 20.99 8.46 7.89
CA GLU A 19 19.89 9.19 7.23
C GLU A 19 18.83 8.24 6.67
N ILE A 20 19.24 7.10 6.09
CA ILE A 20 18.31 6.09 5.58
C ILE A 20 17.52 5.47 6.74
N ALA A 21 18.20 5.08 7.82
CA ALA A 21 17.56 4.49 8.99
C ALA A 21 16.55 5.47 9.62
N GLN A 22 16.92 6.74 9.82
CA GLN A 22 16.02 7.77 10.33
C GLN A 22 14.77 7.94 9.45
N THR A 23 14.95 7.91 8.13
CA THR A 23 13.83 7.97 7.17
C THR A 23 12.89 6.77 7.33
N LEU A 24 13.44 5.56 7.53
CA LEU A 24 12.63 4.35 7.73
C LEU A 24 11.89 4.37 9.08
N VAL A 25 12.52 4.88 10.15
CA VAL A 25 11.87 5.11 11.45
C VAL A 25 10.67 6.06 11.29
N GLU A 26 10.88 7.19 10.62
CA GLU A 26 9.80 8.17 10.40
C GLU A 26 8.62 7.57 9.63
N ILE A 27 8.89 6.74 8.61
CA ILE A 27 7.84 6.02 7.88
C ILE A 27 7.06 5.09 8.84
N SER A 28 7.76 4.37 9.72
CA SER A 28 7.13 3.48 10.68
C SER A 28 6.22 4.23 11.67
N ASP A 29 6.66 5.37 12.18
CA ASP A 29 5.89 6.21 13.10
C ASP A 29 4.65 6.79 12.43
N LEU A 30 4.78 7.25 11.18
CA LEU A 30 3.65 7.78 10.43
C LEU A 30 2.63 6.69 10.10
N LEU A 31 3.09 5.47 9.77
CA LEU A 31 2.21 4.32 9.55
C LEU A 31 1.48 3.92 10.85
N GLU A 32 2.17 3.95 11.99
CA GLU A 32 1.59 3.65 13.30
C GLU A 32 0.50 4.66 13.67
N ARG A 33 0.78 5.96 13.54
CA ARG A 33 -0.20 7.03 13.78
C ARG A 33 -1.44 6.94 12.88
N GLN A 34 -1.30 6.37 11.68
CA GLN A 34 -2.40 6.19 10.74
C GLN A 34 -3.16 4.86 10.93
N GLY A 35 -2.77 4.03 11.90
CA GLY A 35 -3.38 2.72 12.13
C GLY A 35 -3.18 1.75 10.97
N ALA A 36 -2.05 1.85 10.27
CA ALA A 36 -1.74 0.96 9.15
C ALA A 36 -1.45 -0.49 9.62
N ASN A 37 -1.26 -1.40 8.66
CA ASN A 37 -1.02 -2.81 8.96
C ASN A 37 0.20 -2.99 9.91
N PRO A 38 0.04 -3.68 11.06
CA PRO A 38 1.10 -3.88 12.04
C PRO A 38 2.32 -4.63 11.48
N TYR A 39 2.12 -5.52 10.50
CA TYR A 39 3.22 -6.20 9.81
C TYR A 39 4.12 -5.21 9.07
N ARG A 40 3.53 -4.22 8.37
CA ARG A 40 4.29 -3.20 7.65
C ARG A 40 5.05 -2.30 8.62
N ILE A 41 4.41 -1.86 9.71
CA ILE A 41 5.05 -1.03 10.74
C ILE A 41 6.29 -1.75 11.30
N ARG A 42 6.15 -3.04 11.66
CA ARG A 42 7.27 -3.86 12.14
C ARG A 42 8.37 -4.02 11.10
N ALA A 43 8.03 -4.22 9.83
CA ALA A 43 9.01 -4.34 8.76
C ALA A 43 9.86 -3.07 8.60
N TYR A 44 9.25 -1.88 8.65
CA TYR A 44 9.99 -0.61 8.57
C TYR A 44 10.88 -0.38 9.80
N ARG A 45 10.40 -0.69 11.02
CA ARG A 45 11.24 -0.62 12.22
C ARG A 45 12.43 -1.58 12.16
N GLN A 46 12.18 -2.84 11.83
CA GLN A 46 13.24 -3.85 11.77
C GLN A 46 14.26 -3.51 10.69
N GLY A 47 13.80 -3.02 9.52
CA GLY A 47 14.71 -2.55 8.47
C GLY A 47 15.52 -1.33 8.90
N ALA A 48 14.95 -0.40 9.65
CA ALA A 48 15.68 0.74 10.18
C ALA A 48 16.82 0.31 11.12
N GLU A 49 16.57 -0.65 12.02
CA GLU A 49 17.59 -1.23 12.89
C GLU A 49 18.70 -1.94 12.11
N THR A 50 18.33 -2.76 11.12
CA THR A 50 19.29 -3.46 10.27
C THR A 50 20.17 -2.47 9.50
N VAL A 51 19.59 -1.38 9.00
CA VAL A 51 20.34 -0.35 8.28
C VAL A 51 21.25 0.45 9.21
N ALA A 52 20.78 0.82 10.40
CA ALA A 52 21.55 1.57 11.38
C ALA A 52 22.77 0.80 11.90
N THR A 53 22.64 -0.52 12.04
CA THR A 53 23.72 -1.40 12.51
C THR A 53 24.64 -1.91 11.40
N CYS A 54 24.32 -1.62 10.13
CA CYS A 54 25.12 -2.06 9.00
C CYS A 54 26.41 -1.23 8.88
N GLN A 55 27.56 -1.89 9.03
CA GLN A 55 28.88 -1.27 8.92
C GLN A 55 29.22 -0.87 7.47
N THR A 56 28.68 -1.62 6.50
CA THR A 56 28.90 -1.34 5.09
C THR A 56 27.90 -0.29 4.60
N PRO A 57 28.33 0.74 3.86
CA PRO A 57 27.42 1.72 3.28
C PRO A 57 26.43 1.03 2.33
N LEU A 58 25.14 1.31 2.50
CA LEU A 58 24.11 0.71 1.66
C LEU A 58 24.26 1.09 0.18
N GLN A 59 24.86 2.24 -0.13
CA GLN A 59 25.20 2.59 -1.51
C GLN A 59 26.25 1.67 -2.10
N ALA A 60 27.26 1.26 -1.31
CA ALA A 60 28.28 0.33 -1.78
C ALA A 60 27.64 -1.04 -2.06
N ILE A 61 26.79 -1.53 -1.16
CA ILE A 61 26.02 -2.77 -1.36
C ILE A 61 25.17 -2.69 -2.63
N LEU A 62 24.46 -1.57 -2.82
CA LEU A 62 23.61 -1.36 -4.00
C LEU A 62 24.43 -1.25 -5.29
N ALA A 63 25.60 -0.62 -5.26
CA ALA A 63 26.48 -0.49 -6.42
C ALA A 63 27.13 -1.82 -6.82
N GLU A 64 27.54 -2.63 -5.84
CA GLU A 64 28.22 -3.91 -6.08
C GLU A 64 27.25 -5.05 -6.41
N ARG A 65 26.13 -5.12 -5.70
CA ARG A 65 25.22 -6.29 -5.69
C ARG A 65 23.79 -5.94 -6.10
N GLY A 66 23.52 -4.69 -6.46
CA GLY A 66 22.20 -4.24 -6.85
C GLY A 66 21.17 -4.36 -5.73
N ILE A 67 19.89 -4.39 -6.12
CA ILE A 67 18.78 -4.52 -5.16
C ILE A 67 18.80 -5.87 -4.43
N ALA A 68 19.32 -6.93 -5.07
CA ALA A 68 19.46 -8.25 -4.46
C ALA A 68 20.39 -8.22 -3.24
N GLY A 69 21.46 -7.41 -3.29
CA GLY A 69 22.33 -7.19 -2.13
C GLY A 69 21.62 -6.52 -0.95
N LEU A 70 20.71 -5.57 -1.22
CA LEU A 70 19.89 -4.95 -0.18
C LEU A 70 18.90 -5.95 0.42
N MET A 71 18.29 -6.81 -0.42
CA MET A 71 17.32 -7.82 0.01
C MET A 71 17.96 -8.99 0.77
N ALA A 72 19.27 -9.18 0.65
CA ALA A 72 20.00 -10.17 1.45
C ALA A 72 20.15 -9.75 2.93
N LEU A 73 19.91 -8.47 3.25
CA LEU A 73 19.96 -7.98 4.61
C LEU A 73 18.72 -8.44 5.40
N ARG A 74 18.93 -8.85 6.66
CA ARG A 74 17.87 -9.37 7.53
C ARG A 74 16.73 -8.36 7.68
N GLY A 75 15.51 -8.80 7.38
CA GLY A 75 14.31 -7.97 7.51
C GLY A 75 14.05 -7.02 6.34
N ILE A 76 14.86 -7.07 5.27
CA ILE A 76 14.66 -6.28 4.05
C ILE A 76 14.08 -7.17 2.94
N GLY A 77 12.76 -7.10 2.75
CA GLY A 77 12.08 -7.73 1.60
C GLY A 77 11.99 -6.81 0.38
N ASP A 78 11.41 -7.28 -0.72
CA ASP A 78 11.27 -6.55 -1.99
C ASP A 78 10.77 -5.11 -1.84
N SER A 79 9.69 -4.93 -1.08
CA SER A 79 9.06 -3.62 -0.88
C SER A 79 9.98 -2.63 -0.15
N LEU A 80 10.79 -3.14 0.78
CA LEU A 80 11.67 -2.33 1.60
C LEU A 80 12.98 -2.03 0.85
N GLY A 81 13.54 -3.02 0.15
CA GLY A 81 14.69 -2.85 -0.73
C GLY A 81 14.42 -1.81 -1.83
N ALA A 82 13.25 -1.85 -2.45
CA ALA A 82 12.83 -0.86 -3.44
C ALA A 82 12.67 0.56 -2.84
N ALA A 83 12.20 0.66 -1.60
CA ALA A 83 12.11 1.95 -0.90
C ALA A 83 13.49 2.53 -0.58
N ILE A 84 14.41 1.69 -0.09
CA ILE A 84 15.79 2.05 0.23
C ILE A 84 16.54 2.51 -1.03
N GLN A 85 16.43 1.76 -2.13
CA GLN A 85 17.02 2.15 -3.42
C GLN A 85 16.55 3.55 -3.85
N LYS A 86 15.24 3.84 -3.71
CA LYS A 86 14.69 5.16 -4.03
C LYS A 86 15.23 6.26 -3.12
N ILE A 87 15.39 5.98 -1.83
CA ILE A 87 16.00 6.93 -0.88
C ILE A 87 17.44 7.25 -1.31
N ILE A 88 18.21 6.23 -1.69
CA ILE A 88 19.59 6.38 -2.14
C ILE A 88 19.69 7.21 -3.42
N HIS A 89 18.83 6.94 -4.42
CA HIS A 89 18.90 7.62 -5.73
C HIS A 89 18.29 9.02 -5.75
N ALA A 90 17.12 9.20 -5.12
CA ALA A 90 16.32 10.41 -5.31
C ALA A 90 16.31 11.33 -4.08
N LYS A 91 16.83 10.86 -2.92
CA LYS A 91 16.66 11.49 -1.60
C LYS A 91 15.20 11.85 -1.25
N ARG A 92 14.25 11.30 -2.01
CA ARG A 92 12.81 11.54 -1.93
C ARG A 92 12.10 10.21 -2.08
N LEU A 93 11.18 9.96 -1.14
CA LEU A 93 10.32 8.80 -1.18
C LEU A 93 8.86 9.27 -1.31
N PRO A 94 8.18 9.01 -2.43
CA PRO A 94 6.78 9.38 -2.62
C PRO A 94 5.85 8.83 -1.53
N LEU A 95 6.20 7.67 -0.95
CA LEU A 95 5.52 7.11 0.20
C LEU A 95 5.66 8.02 1.43
N LEU A 96 6.87 8.47 1.74
CA LEU A 96 7.12 9.38 2.86
C LEU A 96 6.41 10.71 2.65
N GLU A 97 6.44 11.26 1.44
CA GLU A 97 5.67 12.48 1.14
C GLU A 97 4.18 12.25 1.37
N ARG A 98 3.59 11.16 0.88
CA ARG A 98 2.19 10.82 1.18
C ARG A 98 1.91 10.68 2.67
N LEU A 99 2.80 10.02 3.41
CA LEU A 99 2.67 9.79 4.85
C LEU A 99 2.81 11.08 5.67
N ARG A 100 3.69 12.00 5.24
CA ARG A 100 3.85 13.36 5.80
C ARG A 100 2.68 14.29 5.47
N GLY A 101 1.74 13.86 4.62
CA GLY A 101 0.60 14.68 4.18
C GLY A 101 0.80 15.39 2.84
N GLY A 102 1.82 15.01 2.04
CA GLY A 102 2.04 15.45 0.65
C GLY A 102 1.00 14.93 -0.35
N GLY A 103 0.13 14.02 0.08
CA GLY A 103 -1.24 14.02 -0.42
C GLY A 103 -2.04 14.91 0.52
N ALA A 104 -2.02 16.22 0.28
CA ALA A 104 -2.69 17.22 1.12
C ALA A 104 -4.06 16.65 1.58
N PRO A 105 -4.41 16.62 2.87
CA PRO A 105 -5.73 16.15 3.31
C PRO A 105 -6.87 16.75 2.47
N GLU A 106 -6.63 17.95 1.97
CA GLU A 106 -7.38 18.65 0.93
C GLU A 106 -7.61 17.80 -0.33
N ARG A 107 -6.55 17.26 -0.92
CA ARG A 107 -6.62 16.37 -2.09
C ARG A 107 -7.32 15.06 -1.76
N LEU A 108 -7.10 14.49 -0.57
CA LEU A 108 -7.76 13.26 -0.15
C LEU A 108 -9.25 13.46 0.02
N PHE A 109 -9.68 14.52 0.68
CA PHE A 109 -11.11 14.82 0.85
C PHE A 109 -11.73 15.28 -0.45
N SER A 110 -10.99 15.96 -1.34
CA SER A 110 -11.47 16.33 -2.68
C SER A 110 -11.82 15.13 -3.58
N THR A 111 -11.40 13.92 -3.19
CA THR A 111 -11.84 12.70 -3.90
C THR A 111 -13.26 12.29 -3.53
N VAL A 112 -13.80 12.76 -2.40
CA VAL A 112 -15.15 12.45 -1.92
C VAL A 112 -16.17 13.31 -2.65
N ALA A 113 -17.32 12.71 -3.01
CA ALA A 113 -18.39 13.43 -3.70
C ALA A 113 -18.80 14.69 -2.92
N ASP A 114 -19.03 15.80 -3.64
CA ASP A 114 -19.42 17.10 -3.10
C ASP A 114 -18.39 17.83 -2.21
N ILE A 115 -17.17 17.30 -2.04
CA ILE A 115 -16.06 18.01 -1.41
C ILE A 115 -15.11 18.52 -2.51
N GLY A 116 -15.07 19.83 -2.71
CA GLY A 116 -14.07 20.49 -3.57
C GLY A 116 -12.82 20.93 -2.79
N PRO A 117 -11.73 21.33 -3.47
CA PRO A 117 -10.45 21.66 -2.85
C PRO A 117 -10.56 22.74 -1.77
N LYS A 118 -11.34 23.81 -2.01
CA LYS A 118 -11.56 24.89 -1.02
C LYS A 118 -12.24 24.40 0.25
N LEU A 119 -13.14 23.43 0.12
CA LEU A 119 -13.94 22.90 1.21
C LEU A 119 -13.14 21.86 1.99
N ALA A 120 -12.33 21.08 1.28
CA ALA A 120 -11.36 20.16 1.83
C ALA A 120 -10.31 20.88 2.71
N THR A 121 -9.80 22.04 2.28
CA THR A 121 -8.93 22.91 3.09
C THR A 121 -9.63 23.35 4.37
N ARG A 122 -10.86 23.88 4.29
CA ARG A 122 -11.59 24.30 5.48
C ARG A 122 -11.84 23.16 6.47
N ILE A 123 -12.20 21.98 5.97
CA ILE A 123 -12.37 20.79 6.82
C ILE A 123 -11.07 20.46 7.54
N HIS A 124 -9.94 20.49 6.82
CA HIS A 124 -8.63 20.26 7.41
C HIS A 124 -8.28 21.31 8.47
N GLU A 125 -8.43 22.60 8.16
CA GLU A 125 -8.08 23.71 9.04
C GLU A 125 -8.97 23.79 10.28
N GLN A 126 -10.28 23.59 10.13
CA GLN A 126 -11.24 23.76 11.23
C GLN A 126 -11.40 22.53 12.11
N LEU A 127 -11.27 21.33 11.55
CA LEU A 127 -11.47 20.08 12.29
C LEU A 127 -10.17 19.32 12.57
N GLY A 128 -9.03 19.75 11.99
CA GLY A 128 -7.73 19.09 12.14
C GLY A 128 -7.67 17.68 11.54
N ILE A 129 -8.67 17.31 10.73
CA ILE A 129 -8.85 15.96 10.19
C ILE A 129 -7.86 15.73 9.07
N ARG A 130 -7.23 14.55 9.04
CA ARG A 130 -6.21 14.18 8.05
C ARG A 130 -6.49 12.90 7.28
N THR A 131 -7.48 12.10 7.69
CA THR A 131 -7.78 10.80 7.09
C THR A 131 -9.25 10.69 6.69
N LEU A 132 -9.56 9.78 5.76
CA LEU A 132 -10.94 9.49 5.36
C LEU A 132 -11.77 8.88 6.49
N THR A 133 -11.15 8.07 7.35
CA THR A 133 -11.81 7.50 8.55
C THR A 133 -12.19 8.59 9.55
N GLN A 134 -11.32 9.57 9.77
CA GLN A 134 -11.63 10.72 10.61
C GLN A 134 -12.71 11.61 9.99
N LEU A 135 -12.71 11.76 8.66
CA LEU A 135 -13.75 12.47 7.93
C LEU A 135 -15.12 11.78 8.07
N GLU A 136 -15.16 10.45 8.02
CA GLU A 136 -16.35 9.65 8.27
C GLU A 136 -16.85 9.82 9.70
N ALA A 137 -15.97 9.68 10.68
CA ALA A 137 -16.33 9.89 12.09
C ALA A 137 -16.91 11.29 12.31
N ALA A 138 -16.29 12.32 11.73
CA ALA A 138 -16.78 13.69 11.78
C ALA A 138 -18.14 13.90 11.08
N ALA A 139 -18.47 13.03 10.14
CA ALA A 139 -19.76 13.06 9.45
C ALA A 139 -20.84 12.49 10.36
N TRP A 140 -20.53 11.48 11.17
CA TRP A 140 -21.46 10.83 12.08
C TRP A 140 -21.64 11.57 13.40
N ASP A 141 -20.57 12.11 13.98
CA ASP A 141 -20.59 12.84 15.26
C ASP A 141 -21.09 14.30 15.14
N GLY A 142 -21.38 14.75 13.92
CA GLY A 142 -21.91 16.09 13.63
C GLY A 142 -20.86 17.20 13.59
N ARG A 143 -19.57 16.92 13.79
CA ARG A 143 -18.51 17.93 13.67
C ARG A 143 -18.43 18.54 12.27
N LEU A 144 -18.72 17.76 11.22
CA LEU A 144 -18.76 18.26 9.85
C LEU A 144 -19.81 19.33 9.63
N ALA A 145 -20.93 19.32 10.37
CA ALA A 145 -21.98 20.36 10.26
C ALA A 145 -21.52 21.73 10.79
N ARG A 146 -20.43 21.78 11.58
CA ARG A 146 -19.83 23.03 12.07
C ARG A 146 -19.00 23.74 11.01
N VAL A 147 -18.69 23.07 9.89
CA VAL A 147 -17.87 23.64 8.82
C VAL A 147 -18.75 24.46 7.85
N PRO A 148 -18.46 25.76 7.64
CA PRO A 148 -19.22 26.59 6.71
C PRO A 148 -19.18 26.04 5.28
N GLY A 149 -20.36 25.67 4.77
CA GLY A 149 -20.54 25.04 3.46
C GLY A 149 -20.79 23.53 3.50
N MET A 150 -20.77 22.90 4.68
CA MET A 150 -21.22 21.51 4.89
C MET A 150 -22.67 21.46 5.35
N GLY A 151 -23.60 21.57 4.39
CA GLY A 151 -25.03 21.33 4.65
C GLY A 151 -25.36 19.84 4.75
N GLU A 152 -26.53 19.50 5.31
CA GLU A 152 -26.98 18.11 5.51
C GLU A 152 -26.90 17.25 4.23
N LYS A 153 -27.24 17.85 3.08
CA LYS A 153 -27.15 17.18 1.77
C LYS A 153 -25.72 16.72 1.47
N ARG A 154 -24.72 17.56 1.73
CA ARG A 154 -23.31 17.23 1.50
C ARG A 154 -22.79 16.25 2.53
N ILE A 155 -23.19 16.38 3.79
CA ILE A 155 -22.83 15.41 4.84
C ILE A 155 -23.35 14.02 4.48
N ARG A 156 -24.58 13.93 3.95
CA ARG A 156 -25.15 12.68 3.45
C ARG A 156 -24.35 12.11 2.26
N ALA A 157 -24.02 12.94 1.27
CA ALA A 157 -23.18 12.53 0.14
C ALA A 157 -21.80 12.04 0.58
N VAL A 158 -21.19 12.66 1.59
CA VAL A 158 -19.92 12.23 2.19
C VAL A 158 -20.07 10.84 2.83
N ARG A 159 -21.11 10.62 3.63
CA ARG A 159 -21.39 9.31 4.25
C ARG A 159 -21.59 8.22 3.19
N GLU A 160 -22.37 8.49 2.15
CA GLU A 160 -22.64 7.55 1.05
C GLU A 160 -21.38 7.25 0.23
N SER A 161 -20.59 8.28 -0.09
CA SER A 161 -19.35 8.14 -0.87
C SER A 161 -18.28 7.32 -0.12
N ILE A 162 -18.17 7.50 1.20
CA ILE A 162 -17.24 6.72 2.04
C ILE A 162 -17.74 5.28 2.22
N ALA A 163 -19.03 5.08 2.51
CA ALA A 163 -19.63 3.76 2.63
C ALA A 163 -19.49 2.93 1.32
N GLY A 164 -19.67 3.58 0.16
CA GLY A 164 -19.46 2.95 -1.15
C GLY A 164 -18.01 2.57 -1.45
N ARG A 165 -17.02 3.26 -0.85
CA ARG A 165 -15.61 2.87 -0.94
C ARG A 165 -15.27 1.69 -0.05
N PHE A 166 -15.76 1.69 1.19
CA PHE A 166 -15.55 0.57 2.10
C PHE A 166 -16.20 -0.72 1.58
N ARG A 167 -17.34 -0.64 0.89
CA ARG A 167 -17.93 -1.81 0.20
C ARG A 167 -17.04 -2.42 -0.89
N ARG A 168 -16.20 -1.62 -1.57
CA ARG A 168 -15.22 -2.14 -2.54
C ARG A 168 -13.96 -2.69 -1.88
N SER A 169 -13.54 -2.11 -0.77
CA SER A 169 -12.38 -2.57 0.00
C SER A 169 -12.67 -3.78 0.90
N ALA A 170 -13.94 -4.05 1.20
CA ALA A 170 -14.40 -5.18 2.01
C ALA A 170 -14.67 -6.46 1.19
N ASN A 171 -14.31 -6.50 -0.09
CA ASN A 171 -14.15 -7.77 -0.78
C ASN A 171 -12.65 -8.14 -0.72
N PRO A 172 -12.19 -8.97 0.24
CA PRO A 172 -10.97 -9.72 -0.02
C PRO A 172 -11.20 -10.44 -1.34
N THR A 173 -10.25 -10.34 -2.27
CA THR A 173 -10.18 -11.30 -3.38
C THR A 173 -10.45 -12.69 -2.80
N PRO A 174 -11.50 -13.40 -3.22
CA PRO A 174 -11.65 -14.78 -2.79
C PRO A 174 -10.33 -15.50 -3.15
N PRO A 175 -9.77 -16.35 -2.26
CA PRO A 175 -8.65 -17.19 -2.65
C PRO A 175 -9.03 -17.93 -3.94
N PRO A 176 -8.08 -18.26 -4.83
CA PRO A 176 -8.38 -18.87 -6.11
C PRO A 176 -9.29 -20.07 -5.87
N VAL A 177 -10.55 -19.95 -6.31
CA VAL A 177 -11.51 -21.04 -6.23
C VAL A 177 -10.95 -22.13 -7.14
N ALA A 178 -10.48 -23.23 -6.56
CA ALA A 178 -10.29 -24.44 -7.32
C ALA A 178 -11.65 -24.75 -7.94
N LEU A 179 -11.69 -24.78 -9.27
CA LEU A 179 -12.86 -25.21 -10.03
C LEU A 179 -13.38 -26.50 -9.40
N PRO A 180 -14.67 -26.62 -9.06
CA PRO A 180 -15.22 -27.91 -8.67
C PRO A 180 -15.11 -28.82 -9.89
N THR A 181 -14.13 -29.73 -9.88
CA THR A 181 -14.15 -30.92 -10.71
C THR A 181 -15.32 -31.74 -10.22
N ASN A 182 -16.48 -31.56 -10.84
CA ASN A 182 -17.71 -32.26 -10.47
C ASN A 182 -17.51 -33.76 -10.72
N PRO A 183 -17.46 -34.63 -9.69
CA PRO A 183 -17.56 -36.05 -9.89
C PRO A 183 -18.97 -36.47 -9.49
N THR A 184 -19.66 -37.03 -10.49
CA THR A 184 -20.56 -38.18 -10.31
C THR A 184 -22.04 -37.90 -10.08
N ALA A 185 -22.80 -38.60 -10.94
CA ALA A 185 -24.04 -39.32 -10.65
C ALA A 185 -25.40 -38.61 -10.75
N ASP A 186 -26.14 -39.08 -11.77
CA ASP A 186 -27.31 -39.95 -11.59
C ASP A 186 -28.71 -39.30 -11.45
N ARG A 187 -29.66 -40.00 -12.10
CA ARG A 187 -31.13 -39.86 -12.17
C ARG A 187 -31.72 -38.71 -12.98
N ALA A 188 -32.87 -38.84 -13.64
CA ALA A 188 -33.65 -39.93 -14.26
C ALA A 188 -34.97 -39.26 -14.76
N ASP A 189 -35.60 -39.86 -15.77
CA ASP A 189 -36.95 -39.59 -16.35
C ASP A 189 -37.15 -38.27 -17.14
N ASP A 190 -37.76 -38.20 -18.34
CA ASP A 190 -38.49 -39.09 -19.26
C ASP A 190 -38.91 -38.18 -20.47
N PRO A 191 -39.68 -38.59 -21.51
CA PRO A 191 -39.65 -39.73 -22.43
C PRO A 191 -39.34 -39.31 -23.88
N THR A 192 -39.08 -40.29 -24.78
CA THR A 192 -39.78 -40.49 -26.09
C THR A 192 -38.94 -41.32 -27.05
N LYS A 193 -39.28 -42.62 -27.08
CA LYS A 193 -39.45 -43.52 -28.24
C LYS A 193 -38.41 -43.59 -29.39
N LEU A 194 -37.90 -44.83 -29.52
CA LEU A 194 -37.91 -45.73 -30.70
C LEU A 194 -36.92 -45.52 -31.86
N GLY A 195 -36.16 -46.60 -32.13
CA GLY A 195 -35.49 -46.92 -33.41
C GLY A 195 -34.12 -47.57 -33.20
N VAL A 196 -34.01 -48.89 -32.96
CA VAL A 196 -33.66 -49.93 -33.97
C VAL A 196 -32.36 -49.57 -34.73
N THR A 197 -31.18 -50.14 -34.47
CA THR A 197 -30.66 -51.45 -34.97
C THR A 197 -29.19 -51.64 -34.48
N PRO A 198 -28.69 -52.85 -34.17
CA PRO A 198 -27.27 -53.08 -33.85
C PRO A 198 -26.47 -53.72 -35.01
N ARG A 199 -25.12 -53.65 -34.87
CA ARG A 199 -24.03 -54.40 -35.55
C ARG A 199 -23.32 -53.71 -36.73
N ARG A 200 -22.00 -53.50 -36.54
CA ARG A 200 -20.96 -54.30 -37.22
C ARG A 200 -19.58 -54.12 -36.56
N GLN A 201 -19.03 -55.22 -36.04
CA GLN A 201 -17.59 -55.50 -36.11
C GLN A 201 -17.26 -55.87 -37.56
N GLU A 202 -16.07 -55.50 -38.01
CA GLU A 202 -15.17 -56.19 -38.98
C GLU A 202 -13.96 -55.24 -39.12
N LEU A 203 -12.92 -55.34 -38.29
CA LEU A 203 -11.73 -56.21 -38.40
C LEU A 203 -11.05 -56.23 -39.78
N LEU A 204 -9.77 -55.86 -39.73
CA LEU A 204 -8.61 -56.40 -40.47
C LEU A 204 -8.42 -55.99 -41.95
N TRP A 205 -7.29 -55.32 -42.19
CA TRP A 205 -6.13 -55.99 -42.79
C TRP A 205 -4.86 -55.59 -42.03
#